data_AF-A0A938W4X9-F1
#
_entry.id   AF-A0A938W4X9-F1
#
_cell.length_a   1.000
_cell.length_b   1.000
_cell.length_c   1.000
_cell.angle_alpha   90.00
_cell.angle_beta   90.00
_cell.angle_gamma   90.00
#
_symmetry.space_group_name_H-M   'P 1'
#
loop_
_entity.id
_entity.type
_entity.pdbx_description
1 polymer ?
#
loop_
_entity_poly.entity_id
_entity_poly.type
_entity_poly.pdbx_seq_one_letter_code
_entity_poly.pdbx_strand_id
1 'polypeptide(L)'
;MISRWKRDIVLVLLLVFLPLLWFAPQTLGGKTLLPVDNLFQFAPWQSFASEQGVGVPHNALISDLILENYAWKSLIVEALRSGDPSGLLWSPRLFAGAPFLAAGQHSALYPLSVLFYLMPLWRAYGVFTWLQLGLAAAGMYGFGRVMGQRRPAATAAAIAFAFSGFMIVSVNFTMVIAAAAWLPWILAMIELALRRSAADASPRAGS
;
A
#
# COMPACT_ATOMS: atom_id res chain seq x y z
N MET A 1 30.62 17.06 10.01
CA MET A 1 29.57 17.69 9.17
C MET A 1 29.03 16.69 8.15
N ILE A 2 27.80 16.18 8.33
CA ILE A 2 27.15 15.28 7.38
C ILE A 2 26.86 16.04 6.07
N SER A 3 27.28 15.51 4.91
CA SER A 3 27.07 16.12 3.60
C SER A 3 25.58 16.33 3.29
N ARG A 4 25.25 17.33 2.47
CA ARG A 4 23.85 17.73 2.22
C ARG A 4 22.96 16.55 1.79
N TRP A 5 23.44 15.68 0.91
CA TRP A 5 22.70 14.50 0.44
C TRP A 5 22.49 13.44 1.54
N LYS A 6 23.47 13.28 2.47
CA LYS A 6 23.37 12.29 3.55
C LYS A 6 22.24 12.67 4.51
N ARG A 7 21.98 13.97 4.70
CA ARG A 7 20.84 14.44 5.50
C ARG A 7 19.51 14.10 4.85
N ASP A 8 19.41 14.25 3.53
CA ASP A 8 18.20 13.92 2.78
C ASP A 8 17.94 12.39 2.83
N ILE A 9 18.98 11.56 2.72
CA ILE A 9 18.88 10.10 2.90
C ILE A 9 18.38 9.75 4.31
N VAL A 10 18.96 10.34 5.36
CA VAL A 10 18.52 10.10 6.73
C VAL A 10 17.05 10.47 6.91
N LEU A 11 16.61 11.61 6.38
CA LEU A 11 15.22 12.04 6.46
C LEU A 11 14.28 11.07 5.71
N VAL A 12 14.66 10.63 4.51
CA VAL A 12 13.88 9.64 3.76
C VAL A 12 13.78 8.32 4.51
N LEU A 13 14.88 7.83 5.10
CA LEU A 13 14.86 6.62 5.91
C LEU A 13 13.93 6.80 7.12
N LEU A 14 14.05 7.89 7.86
CA LEU A 14 13.17 8.19 8.99
C LEU A 14 11.70 8.23 8.56
N LEU A 15 11.38 8.83 7.41
CA LEU A 15 10.02 8.89 6.86
C LEU A 15 9.50 7.52 6.43
N VAL A 16 10.35 6.66 5.86
CA VAL A 16 9.99 5.30 5.46
C VAL A 16 9.73 4.43 6.70
N PHE A 17 10.48 4.60 7.78
CA PHE A 17 10.30 3.85 9.02
C PHE A 17 9.22 4.44 9.93
N LEU A 18 8.83 5.70 9.75
CA LEU A 18 7.84 6.38 10.59
C LEU A 18 6.50 5.62 10.72
N PRO A 19 5.90 5.03 9.67
CA PRO A 19 4.65 4.28 9.79
C PRO A 19 4.78 3.05 10.69
N LEU A 20 5.98 2.49 10.92
CA LEU A 20 6.15 1.40 11.88
C LEU A 20 5.80 1.82 13.30
N LEU A 21 5.91 3.09 13.69
CA LEU A 21 5.49 3.51 15.03
C LEU A 21 4.00 3.21 15.27
N TRP A 22 3.18 3.25 14.22
CA TRP A 22 1.74 2.98 14.30
C TRP A 22 1.39 1.53 13.93
N PHE A 23 2.08 0.97 12.93
CA PHE A 23 1.78 -0.33 12.35
C PHE A 23 2.75 -1.45 12.77
N ALA A 24 3.65 -1.21 13.74
CA ALA A 24 4.55 -2.24 14.27
C ALA A 24 3.82 -3.48 14.81
N PRO A 25 2.69 -3.39 15.54
CA PRO A 25 1.98 -4.57 16.01
C PRO A 25 1.50 -5.49 14.87
N GLN A 26 1.17 -4.92 13.71
CA GLN A 26 0.67 -5.63 12.53
C GLN A 26 1.80 -6.06 11.57
N THR A 27 2.95 -5.39 11.64
CA THR A 27 4.10 -5.64 10.77
C THR A 27 5.10 -6.61 11.40
N LEU A 28 5.48 -6.34 12.65
CA LEU A 28 6.48 -7.08 13.42
C LEU A 28 5.85 -7.97 14.50
N GLY A 29 4.63 -7.62 14.93
CA GLY A 29 3.91 -8.36 15.96
C GLY A 29 3.02 -9.49 15.42
N GLY A 30 2.16 -9.98 16.31
CA GLY A 30 1.17 -11.02 16.02
C GLY A 30 -0.22 -10.50 15.64
N LYS A 31 -0.40 -9.18 15.47
CA LYS A 31 -1.69 -8.59 15.11
C LYS A 31 -1.85 -8.54 13.59
N THR A 32 -3.07 -8.42 13.10
CA THR A 32 -3.35 -8.24 11.67
C THR A 32 -4.23 -7.03 11.45
N LEU A 33 -4.16 -6.46 10.24
CA LEU A 33 -5.07 -5.40 9.78
C LEU A 33 -6.40 -5.98 9.25
N LEU A 34 -6.49 -7.30 9.11
CA LEU A 34 -7.71 -7.97 8.68
C LEU A 34 -8.78 -7.87 9.78
N PRO A 35 -10.00 -7.42 9.48
CA PRO A 35 -11.13 -7.40 10.42
C PRO A 35 -11.70 -8.81 10.55
N VAL A 36 -10.93 -9.70 11.16
CA VAL A 36 -11.28 -11.11 11.37
C VAL A 36 -12.48 -11.30 12.30
N ASP A 37 -12.82 -10.28 13.10
CA ASP A 37 -14.04 -10.24 13.89
C ASP A 37 -15.31 -10.18 13.03
N ASN A 38 -15.25 -9.59 11.82
CA ASN A 38 -16.39 -9.58 10.89
C ASN A 38 -16.76 -10.99 10.38
N LEU A 39 -15.84 -11.96 10.38
CA LEU A 39 -16.15 -13.35 9.99
C LEU A 39 -17.18 -14.00 10.91
N PHE A 40 -17.19 -13.62 12.19
CA PHE A 40 -18.10 -14.17 13.19
C PHE A 40 -19.54 -13.63 13.06
N GLN A 41 -19.80 -12.70 12.12
CA GLN A 41 -21.17 -12.31 11.76
C GLN A 41 -21.89 -13.34 10.89
N PHE A 42 -21.15 -14.25 10.24
CA PHE A 42 -21.69 -15.16 9.24
C PHE A 42 -21.44 -16.63 9.64
N ALA A 43 -22.39 -17.50 9.30
CA ALA A 43 -22.20 -18.94 9.45
C ALA A 43 -21.09 -19.45 8.48
N PRO A 44 -20.30 -20.48 8.86
CA PRO A 44 -20.34 -21.26 10.09
C PRO A 44 -19.66 -20.62 11.31
N TRP A 45 -18.85 -19.57 11.14
CA TRP A 45 -18.04 -19.02 12.24
C TRP A 45 -18.87 -18.36 13.35
N GLN A 46 -20.08 -17.89 13.03
CA GLN A 46 -21.01 -17.34 14.01
C GLN A 46 -21.26 -18.27 15.22
N SER A 47 -21.28 -19.60 15.03
CA SER A 47 -21.49 -20.54 16.14
C SER A 47 -20.33 -20.58 17.14
N PHE A 48 -19.13 -20.19 16.72
CA PHE A 48 -17.91 -20.18 17.53
C PHE A 48 -17.62 -18.78 18.14
N ALA A 49 -18.47 -17.79 17.88
CA ALA A 49 -18.26 -16.40 18.32
C ALA A 49 -18.18 -16.28 19.85
N SER A 50 -19.07 -16.98 20.57
CA SER A 50 -19.08 -17.00 22.04
C SER A 50 -17.86 -17.71 22.62
N GLU A 51 -17.35 -18.76 21.98
CA GLU A 51 -16.17 -19.52 22.41
C GLU A 51 -14.87 -18.73 22.22
N GLN A 52 -14.81 -17.89 21.18
CA GLN A 52 -13.65 -17.05 20.87
C GLN A 52 -13.74 -15.66 21.52
N GLY A 53 -14.78 -15.40 22.33
CA GLY A 53 -15.00 -14.11 23.00
C GLY A 53 -15.27 -12.94 22.05
N VAL A 54 -15.75 -13.23 20.84
CA VAL A 54 -16.05 -12.23 19.80
C VAL A 54 -17.50 -11.79 19.91
N GLY A 55 -17.71 -10.51 20.25
CA GLY A 55 -19.04 -9.88 20.33
C GLY A 55 -19.47 -9.24 19.01
N VAL A 56 -20.05 -8.04 19.08
CA VAL A 56 -20.33 -7.22 17.88
C VAL A 56 -19.00 -6.76 17.28
N PRO A 57 -18.76 -6.91 15.97
CA PRO A 57 -17.50 -6.50 15.36
C PRO A 57 -17.26 -5.00 15.48
N HIS A 58 -15.98 -4.63 15.56
CA HIS A 58 -15.57 -3.25 15.79
C HIS A 58 -15.87 -2.35 14.59
N ASN A 59 -15.86 -2.89 13.37
CA ASN A 59 -16.28 -2.15 12.19
C ASN A 59 -16.79 -3.08 11.07
N ALA A 60 -18.11 -3.29 11.04
CA ALA A 60 -18.77 -4.13 10.03
C ALA A 60 -18.63 -3.60 8.58
N LEU A 61 -18.28 -2.32 8.38
CA LEU A 61 -18.13 -1.71 7.05
C LEU A 61 -16.84 -2.13 6.32
N ILE A 62 -15.89 -2.78 7.00
CA ILE A 62 -14.60 -3.22 6.42
C ILE A 62 -14.62 -4.74 6.10
N SER A 63 -15.81 -5.34 5.99
CA SER A 63 -15.97 -6.78 5.78
C SER A 63 -15.41 -7.25 4.42
N ASP A 64 -15.36 -6.38 3.44
CA ASP A 64 -14.76 -6.60 2.11
C ASP A 64 -13.26 -6.96 2.17
N LEU A 65 -12.54 -6.44 3.16
CA LEU A 65 -11.11 -6.76 3.32
C LEU A 65 -10.88 -8.25 3.66
N ILE A 66 -11.77 -8.86 4.44
CA ILE A 66 -11.67 -10.26 4.84
C ILE A 66 -12.50 -11.20 3.96
N LEU A 67 -13.66 -10.75 3.45
CA LEU A 67 -14.54 -11.58 2.64
C LEU A 67 -14.11 -11.62 1.17
N GLU A 68 -13.57 -10.52 0.64
CA GLU A 68 -13.26 -10.37 -0.78
C GLU A 68 -11.76 -10.32 -1.03
N ASN A 69 -11.05 -9.36 -0.44
CA ASN A 69 -9.61 -9.18 -0.70
C ASN A 69 -8.78 -10.38 -0.24
N TYR A 70 -9.08 -10.96 0.93
CA TYR A 70 -8.42 -12.17 1.40
C TYR A 70 -8.69 -13.36 0.45
N ALA A 71 -9.95 -13.54 0.02
CA ALA A 71 -10.34 -14.61 -0.90
C ALA A 71 -9.66 -14.49 -2.27
N TRP A 72 -9.52 -13.26 -2.78
CA TRP A 72 -8.77 -13.01 -4.01
C TRP A 72 -7.28 -13.34 -3.86
N LYS A 73 -6.65 -12.94 -2.75
CA LYS A 73 -5.24 -13.25 -2.52
C LYS A 73 -5.01 -14.76 -2.32
N SER A 74 -5.92 -15.46 -1.63
CA SER A 74 -5.81 -16.92 -1.46
C SER A 74 -5.95 -17.67 -2.78
N LEU A 75 -6.89 -17.25 -3.65
CA LEU A 75 -7.04 -17.81 -5.00
C LEU A 75 -5.77 -17.65 -5.83
N ILE A 76 -5.11 -16.48 -5.74
CA ILE A 76 -3.84 -16.25 -6.44
C ILE A 76 -2.73 -17.16 -5.91
N VAL A 77 -2.59 -17.25 -4.59
CA VAL A 77 -1.59 -18.12 -3.96
C VAL A 77 -1.82 -19.58 -4.33
N GLU A 78 -3.08 -20.04 -4.35
CA GLU A 78 -3.42 -21.41 -4.74
C GLU A 78 -3.07 -21.70 -6.20
N ALA A 79 -3.45 -20.82 -7.13
CA ALA A 79 -3.13 -20.96 -8.56
C ALA A 79 -1.62 -20.96 -8.84
N LEU A 80 -0.86 -20.12 -8.12
CA LEU A 80 0.60 -20.10 -8.23
C LEU A 80 1.23 -21.38 -7.66
N ARG A 81 0.68 -21.92 -6.56
CA ARG A 81 1.17 -23.16 -5.93
C ARG A 81 0.81 -24.42 -6.70
N SER A 82 -0.34 -24.44 -7.37
CA SER A 82 -0.76 -25.57 -8.22
C SER A 82 0.02 -25.63 -9.53
N GLY A 83 0.73 -24.55 -9.90
CA GLY A 83 1.42 -24.43 -11.19
C GLY A 83 0.47 -24.23 -12.37
N ASP A 84 -0.82 -23.98 -12.11
CA ASP A 84 -1.84 -23.76 -13.13
C ASP A 84 -2.44 -22.35 -13.01
N PRO A 85 -1.94 -21.38 -13.80
CA PRO A 85 -2.41 -20.01 -13.78
C PRO A 85 -3.75 -19.83 -14.52
N SER A 86 -4.34 -20.86 -15.13
CA SER A 86 -5.61 -20.74 -15.89
C SER A 86 -6.76 -20.20 -15.02
N GLY A 87 -6.79 -20.58 -13.74
CA GLY A 87 -7.75 -20.07 -12.75
C GLY A 87 -7.62 -18.57 -12.42
N LEU A 88 -6.52 -17.92 -12.82
CA LEU A 88 -6.34 -16.47 -12.73
C LEU A 88 -6.95 -15.71 -13.91
N LEU A 89 -7.05 -16.36 -15.08
CA LEU A 89 -7.68 -15.77 -16.26
C LEU A 89 -9.20 -15.86 -16.16
N TRP A 90 -9.71 -17.00 -15.68
CA TRP A 90 -11.13 -17.24 -15.45
C TRP A 90 -11.34 -17.95 -14.12
N SER A 91 -11.94 -17.28 -13.14
CA SER A 91 -12.24 -17.87 -11.84
C SER A 91 -13.66 -18.43 -11.84
N PRO A 92 -13.85 -19.76 -11.80
CA PRO A 92 -15.18 -20.38 -11.65
C PRO A 92 -15.71 -20.24 -10.22
N ARG A 93 -14.89 -19.78 -9.27
CA ARG A 93 -15.22 -19.67 -7.84
C ARG A 93 -15.84 -18.32 -7.48
N LEU A 94 -15.86 -17.37 -8.43
CA LEU A 94 -16.52 -16.08 -8.28
C LEU A 94 -17.82 -16.11 -9.08
N PHE A 95 -18.95 -16.08 -8.37
CA PHE A 95 -20.29 -16.15 -8.95
C PHE A 95 -20.45 -17.35 -9.90
N ALA A 96 -20.84 -17.12 -11.15
CA ALA A 96 -20.96 -18.14 -12.20
C ALA A 96 -19.71 -18.22 -13.12
N GLY A 97 -18.60 -17.61 -12.71
CA GLY A 97 -17.42 -17.39 -13.54
C GLY A 97 -17.15 -15.91 -13.77
N ALA A 98 -15.92 -15.47 -13.48
CA ALA A 98 -15.51 -14.08 -13.71
C ALA A 98 -14.07 -13.99 -14.25
N PRO A 99 -13.78 -13.01 -15.12
CA PRO A 99 -12.43 -12.77 -15.62
C PRO A 99 -11.58 -12.10 -14.52
N PHE A 100 -10.94 -12.93 -13.70
CA PHE A 100 -10.32 -12.50 -12.45
C PHE A 100 -9.21 -11.47 -12.67
N LEU A 101 -8.19 -11.78 -13.48
CA LEU A 101 -7.11 -10.84 -13.82
C LEU A 101 -7.58 -9.56 -14.53
N ALA A 102 -8.69 -9.60 -15.26
CA ALA A 102 -9.23 -8.43 -15.96
C ALA A 102 -9.88 -7.43 -15.01
N ALA A 103 -10.31 -7.86 -13.82
CA ALA A 103 -10.95 -6.99 -12.84
C ALA A 103 -9.97 -5.96 -12.24
N GLY A 104 -8.66 -6.26 -12.19
CA GLY A 104 -7.60 -5.34 -11.77
C GLY A 104 -7.58 -4.94 -10.29
N GLN A 105 -8.72 -4.99 -9.60
CA GLN A 105 -8.89 -4.56 -8.20
C GLN A 105 -8.01 -5.35 -7.23
N HIS A 106 -7.82 -6.65 -7.46
CA HIS A 106 -6.98 -7.50 -6.62
C HIS A 106 -5.47 -7.18 -6.71
N SER A 107 -5.06 -6.26 -7.60
CA SER A 107 -3.68 -5.76 -7.76
C SER A 107 -2.63 -6.88 -7.91
N ALA A 108 -2.96 -7.97 -8.61
CA ALA A 108 -2.09 -9.16 -8.65
C ALA A 108 -0.72 -8.89 -9.29
N LEU A 109 -0.69 -8.05 -10.32
CA LEU A 109 0.52 -7.73 -11.08
C LEU A 109 1.30 -6.54 -10.50
N TYR A 110 0.86 -5.98 -9.38
CA TYR A 110 1.59 -4.89 -8.73
C TYR A 110 2.87 -5.43 -8.07
N PRO A 111 4.06 -4.82 -8.27
CA PRO A 111 5.32 -5.40 -7.80
C PRO A 111 5.37 -5.72 -6.31
N LEU A 112 4.82 -4.84 -5.46
CA LEU A 112 4.80 -5.06 -4.01
C LEU A 112 3.73 -6.08 -3.58
N SER A 113 2.84 -6.52 -4.49
CA SER A 113 1.93 -7.63 -4.20
C SER A 113 2.63 -8.97 -4.03
N VAL A 114 3.90 -9.08 -4.45
CA VAL A 114 4.74 -10.27 -4.20
C VAL A 114 4.80 -10.64 -2.72
N LEU A 115 4.66 -9.66 -1.82
CA LEU A 115 4.62 -9.88 -0.38
C LEU A 115 3.45 -10.80 0.02
N PHE A 116 2.29 -10.67 -0.62
CA PHE A 116 1.15 -11.56 -0.37
C PHE A 116 1.39 -13.00 -0.83
N TYR A 117 2.40 -13.24 -1.67
CA TYR A 117 2.73 -14.58 -2.18
C TYR A 117 3.87 -15.24 -1.39
N LEU A 118 4.77 -14.44 -0.84
CA LEU A 118 5.96 -14.94 -0.12
C LEU A 118 5.75 -15.12 1.38
N MET A 119 4.79 -14.44 1.99
CA MET A 119 4.54 -14.51 3.44
C MET A 119 3.07 -14.75 3.79
N PRO A 120 2.77 -15.18 5.03
CA PRO A 120 1.39 -15.35 5.47
C PRO A 120 0.58 -14.06 5.30
N LEU A 121 -0.63 -14.17 4.74
CA LEU A 121 -1.48 -13.03 4.40
C LEU A 121 -1.69 -12.08 5.58
N TRP A 122 -1.90 -12.62 6.78
CA TRP A 122 -2.13 -11.83 8.00
C TRP A 122 -0.97 -10.86 8.34
N ARG A 123 0.28 -11.20 8.00
CA ARG A 123 1.46 -10.33 8.10
C ARG A 123 1.65 -9.46 6.85
N ALA A 124 1.36 -10.02 5.68
CA ALA A 124 1.54 -9.37 4.40
C ALA A 124 0.82 -8.01 4.34
N TYR A 125 -0.41 -7.92 4.87
CA TYR A 125 -1.15 -6.66 4.93
C TYR A 125 -0.43 -5.58 5.77
N GLY A 126 0.16 -5.93 6.91
CA GLY A 126 0.91 -4.98 7.74
C GLY A 126 2.16 -4.47 7.04
N VAL A 127 2.98 -5.39 6.51
CA VAL A 127 4.21 -5.06 5.78
C VAL A 127 3.90 -4.25 4.53
N PHE A 128 2.86 -4.61 3.77
CA PHE A 128 2.45 -3.90 2.56
C PHE A 128 2.04 -2.46 2.89
N THR A 129 1.19 -2.26 3.89
CA THR A 129 0.76 -0.94 4.35
C THR A 129 1.93 -0.07 4.76
N TRP A 130 2.85 -0.62 5.57
CA TRP A 130 4.06 0.09 5.96
C TRP A 130 4.86 0.57 4.74
N LEU A 131 5.08 -0.31 3.77
CA LEU A 131 5.84 0.02 2.56
C LEU A 131 5.12 1.06 1.70
N GLN A 132 3.79 0.99 1.53
CA GLN A 132 3.06 2.02 0.75
C GLN A 132 3.10 3.39 1.43
N LEU A 133 2.89 3.45 2.74
CA LEU A 133 2.96 4.72 3.48
C LEU A 133 4.38 5.30 3.48
N GLY A 134 5.39 4.44 3.61
CA GLY A 134 6.79 4.83 3.49
C GLY A 134 7.13 5.34 2.08
N LEU A 135 6.66 4.65 1.04
CA LEU A 135 6.83 5.07 -0.36
C LEU A 135 6.15 6.40 -0.64
N ALA A 136 4.93 6.60 -0.13
CA ALA A 136 4.18 7.85 -0.23
C ALA A 136 4.91 9.02 0.45
N ALA A 137 5.40 8.81 1.68
CA ALA A 137 6.15 9.81 2.43
C ALA A 137 7.48 10.17 1.73
N ALA A 138 8.23 9.17 1.27
CA ALA A 138 9.47 9.36 0.54
C ALA A 138 9.23 10.13 -0.77
N GLY A 139 8.18 9.78 -1.51
CA GLY A 139 7.79 10.46 -2.74
C GLY A 139 7.41 11.91 -2.51
N MET A 140 6.58 12.19 -1.51
CA MET A 140 6.14 13.55 -1.21
C MET A 140 7.31 14.41 -0.70
N TYR A 141 8.22 13.84 0.09
CA TYR A 141 9.47 14.51 0.45
C TYR A 141 10.29 14.84 -0.80
N GLY A 142 10.51 13.86 -1.67
CA GLY A 142 11.23 14.02 -2.93
C GLY A 142 10.62 15.11 -3.81
N PHE A 143 9.31 15.10 -4.00
CA PHE A 143 8.56 16.11 -4.72
C PHE A 143 8.76 17.51 -4.13
N GLY A 144 8.62 17.67 -2.81
CA GLY A 144 8.90 18.93 -2.12
C GLY A 144 10.33 19.43 -2.35
N ARG A 145 11.31 18.52 -2.36
CA ARG A 145 12.72 18.87 -2.67
C ARG A 145 12.91 19.30 -4.12
N VAL A 146 12.24 18.65 -5.08
CA VAL A 146 12.25 19.05 -6.51
C VAL A 146 11.65 20.46 -6.66
N MET A 147 10.55 20.74 -5.96
CA MET A 147 9.90 22.06 -5.92
C MET A 147 10.72 23.15 -5.21
N GLY A 148 11.91 22.84 -4.71
CA GLY A 148 12.80 23.81 -4.06
C GLY A 148 12.46 24.09 -2.59
N GLN A 149 11.53 23.34 -1.99
CA GLN A 149 11.17 23.53 -0.58
C GLN A 149 12.34 23.20 0.35
N ARG A 150 12.49 23.95 1.45
CA ARG A 150 13.47 23.62 2.50
C ARG A 150 13.09 22.30 3.17
N ARG A 151 14.08 21.59 3.71
CA ARG A 151 13.89 20.26 4.34
C ARG A 151 12.72 20.20 5.34
N PRO A 152 12.56 21.16 6.28
CA PRO A 152 11.45 21.08 7.24
C PRO A 152 10.07 21.13 6.58
N ALA A 153 9.91 21.98 5.56
CA ALA A 153 8.66 22.08 4.81
C ALA A 153 8.37 20.79 4.02
N ALA A 154 9.39 20.23 3.34
CA ALA A 154 9.25 18.97 2.62
C ALA A 154 8.94 17.80 3.56
N THR A 155 9.56 17.75 4.76
CA THR A 155 9.26 16.73 5.78
C THR A 155 7.84 16.88 6.31
N ALA A 156 7.39 18.11 6.61
CA ALA A 156 6.02 18.35 7.05
C ALA A 156 4.99 17.92 5.99
N ALA A 157 5.23 18.23 4.71
CA ALA A 157 4.38 17.80 3.61
C ALA A 157 4.34 16.26 3.48
N ALA A 158 5.49 15.60 3.62
CA ALA A 158 5.58 14.14 3.57
C ALA A 158 4.77 13.46 4.68
N ILE A 159 4.88 13.94 5.92
CA ILE A 159 4.11 13.44 7.06
C ILE A 159 2.62 13.72 6.84
N ALA A 160 2.26 14.94 6.48
CA ALA A 160 0.87 15.33 6.26
C ALA A 160 0.20 14.49 5.17
N PHE A 161 0.90 14.18 4.08
CA PHE A 161 0.37 13.34 3.01
C PHE A 161 0.21 11.87 3.45
N ALA A 162 1.28 11.28 3.98
CA ALA A 162 1.28 9.86 4.36
C ALA A 162 0.29 9.55 5.50
N PHE A 163 0.09 10.49 6.43
CA PHE A 163 -0.85 10.35 7.54
C PHE A 163 -2.15 11.13 7.33
N SER A 164 -2.45 11.52 6.09
CA SER A 164 -3.74 12.15 5.75
C SER A 164 -4.90 11.17 6.02
N GLY A 165 -6.07 11.73 6.32
CA GLY A 165 -7.28 10.92 6.55
C GLY A 165 -7.58 9.99 5.37
N PHE A 166 -7.35 10.44 4.14
CA PHE A 166 -7.44 9.61 2.94
C PHE A 166 -6.51 8.39 3.02
N MET A 167 -5.20 8.59 3.21
CA MET A 167 -4.25 7.47 3.26
C MET A 167 -4.55 6.50 4.41
N ILE A 168 -4.86 7.01 5.60
CA ILE A 168 -5.12 6.18 6.79
C ILE A 168 -6.41 5.38 6.66
N VAL A 169 -7.51 5.99 6.19
CA VAL A 169 -8.78 5.29 5.97
C VAL A 169 -8.66 4.28 4.83
N SER A 170 -7.92 4.62 3.77
CA SER A 170 -7.70 3.75 2.63
C SER A 170 -6.74 2.60 2.89
N VAL A 171 -6.10 2.50 4.06
CA VAL A 171 -5.25 1.32 4.42
C VAL A 171 -6.02 0.00 4.26
N ASN A 172 -7.33 0.03 4.48
CA ASN A 172 -8.19 -1.13 4.29
C ASN A 172 -8.28 -1.58 2.82
N PHE A 173 -7.99 -0.68 1.89
CA PHE A 173 -8.04 -0.90 0.45
C PHE A 173 -6.62 -0.85 -0.12
N THR A 174 -5.92 -1.99 -0.07
CA THR A 174 -4.52 -2.08 -0.49
C THR A 174 -4.25 -1.54 -1.90
N MET A 175 -5.19 -1.70 -2.83
CA MET A 175 -5.10 -1.17 -4.19
C MET A 175 -5.10 0.37 -4.23
N VAL A 176 -5.86 1.02 -3.35
CA VAL A 176 -6.01 2.49 -3.32
C VAL A 176 -4.74 3.12 -2.78
N ILE A 177 -4.23 2.63 -1.64
CA ILE A 177 -2.96 3.14 -1.08
C ILE A 177 -1.77 2.87 -2.01
N ALA A 178 -1.79 1.74 -2.72
CA ALA A 178 -0.76 1.42 -3.71
C ALA A 178 -0.74 2.45 -4.83
N ALA A 179 -1.89 2.78 -5.42
CA ALA A 179 -1.98 3.79 -6.46
C ALA A 179 -1.61 5.20 -5.94
N ALA A 180 -2.14 5.58 -4.78
CA ALA A 180 -1.93 6.90 -4.19
C ALA A 180 -0.46 7.14 -3.79
N ALA A 181 0.26 6.11 -3.36
CA ALA A 181 1.67 6.23 -2.99
C ALA A 181 2.58 6.66 -4.16
N TRP A 182 2.19 6.39 -5.41
CA TRP A 182 2.95 6.78 -6.60
C TRP A 182 2.70 8.23 -7.04
N LEU A 183 1.60 8.84 -6.63
CA LEU A 183 1.22 10.18 -7.07
C LEU A 183 2.34 11.21 -6.88
N PRO A 184 3.00 11.32 -5.70
CA PRO A 184 4.06 12.31 -5.52
C PRO A 184 5.30 12.03 -6.38
N TRP A 185 5.62 10.76 -6.62
CA TRP A 185 6.73 10.36 -7.49
C TRP A 185 6.48 10.78 -8.93
N ILE A 186 5.26 10.55 -9.43
CA ILE A 186 4.86 10.95 -10.78
C ILE A 186 4.97 12.47 -10.92
N LEU A 187 4.45 13.24 -9.97
CA LEU A 187 4.56 14.70 -9.97
C LEU A 187 6.01 15.17 -9.94
N ALA A 188 6.87 14.52 -9.15
CA ALA A 188 8.30 14.82 -9.12
C ALA A 188 8.97 14.56 -10.47
N MET A 189 8.64 13.45 -11.13
CA MET A 189 9.20 13.11 -12.44
C MET A 189 8.73 14.07 -13.54
N ILE A 190 7.45 14.46 -13.53
CA ILE A 190 6.89 15.44 -14.46
C ILE A 190 7.63 16.78 -14.30
N GLU A 191 7.78 17.26 -13.08
CA GLU A 191 8.47 18.53 -12.81
C GLU A 191 9.94 18.49 -13.26
N LEU A 192 10.65 17.38 -13.02
CA LEU A 192 12.02 17.20 -13.49
C LEU A 192 12.11 17.18 -15.01
N ALA A 193 11.18 16.50 -15.69
CA ALA A 193 11.13 16.46 -17.15
C ALA A 193 10.87 17.85 -17.74
N LEU A 194 9.93 18.62 -17.17
CA LEU A 194 9.63 19.99 -17.62
C LEU A 194 10.83 20.92 -17.46
N ARG A 195 11.53 20.86 -16.33
CA ARG A 195 12.76 21.64 -16.10
C ARG A 195 13.86 21.30 -17.08
N ARG A 196 13.99 20.01 -17.42
CA ARG A 196 14.98 19.56 -18.39
C ARG A 196 14.68 20.10 -19.78
N SER A 197 13.43 19.99 -20.23
CA SER A 197 12.99 20.54 -21.52
C SER A 197 13.19 22.05 -21.62
N ALA A 198 12.90 22.80 -20.55
CA ALA A 198 13.13 24.25 -20.51
C ALA A 198 14.62 24.62 -20.58
N ALA A 199 15.49 23.84 -19.93
CA ALA A 199 16.94 24.01 -20.01
C ALA A 199 17.48 23.70 -21.42
N ASP A 200 16.98 22.64 -22.06
CA ASP A 200 17.39 22.25 -23.41
C ASP A 200 16.85 23.22 -24.50
N ALA A 201 15.71 23.89 -24.25
CA ALA A 201 15.12 24.90 -25.14
C ALA A 201 15.70 26.30 -24.98
N SER A 202 16.44 26.58 -23.90
CA SER A 202 17.14 27.84 -23.73
C SER A 202 18.33 27.88 -24.72
N PRO A 203 18.41 28.85 -25.64
CA PRO A 203 19.55 28.95 -26.54
C PRO A 203 20.82 28.96 -25.71
N ARG A 204 21.85 28.21 -26.12
CA ARG A 204 23.21 28.38 -25.59
C ARG A 204 23.60 29.84 -25.84
N ALA A 205 23.34 30.71 -24.87
CA ALA A 205 23.63 32.12 -24.98
C ALA A 205 25.15 32.29 -24.97
N GLY A 206 25.71 32.58 -26.14
CA GLY A 206 27.02 33.20 -26.32
C GLY A 206 28.22 32.25 -26.23
N SER A 207 28.71 31.83 -27.39
CA SER A 207 30.16 31.80 -27.68
C SER A 207 30.49 32.99 -28.57
#